data_AF-A0A1I7T9C5-F1
#
_entry.id   AF-A0A1I7T9C5-F1
#
_cell.length_a   1.000
_cell.length_b   1.000
_cell.length_c   1.000
_cell.angle_alpha   90.00
_cell.angle_beta   90.00
_cell.angle_gamma   90.00
#
_symmetry.space_group_name_H-M   'P 1'
#
loop_
_entity.id
_entity.type
_entity.pdbx_description
1 polymer ?
#
loop_
_entity_poly.entity_id
_entity_poly.type
_entity_poly.pdbx_seq_one_letter_code
_entity_poly.pdbx_strand_id
1 'polypeptide(L)'
;MKKKNGIEKFLRTIAPQAILVLILTIFMMAGAAIFQRIDPVLAEQSFYEVIFFEFITISTIGYGNQYPQTFYSRLFSIIFSIIGIPLLVVTLGNFGKYFTKFYWKTRGCLFKEKTEKDLVNDRDLPGLMIAFLYLVTFFIGLLFIPHSGASYSIDDCYFSFISFATVGFGDMVPVIDTFRKFCKVTAYLLWGTILHIMLISHVTTWFNQLFARKPFRGRDVEVLIGGQCITVSEITSLVAQQFHASPHQVRSMLHDIDEIMNDIKPNEETDENSEIIVQ
;
A
#
# COMPACT_ATOMS: atom_id res chain seq x y z
N MET A 1 6.47 -13.96 -35.94
CA MET A 1 6.27 -13.32 -34.62
C MET A 1 5.06 -13.94 -33.94
N LYS A 2 5.24 -14.79 -32.92
CA LYS A 2 4.15 -15.45 -32.19
C LYS A 2 3.38 -14.41 -31.37
N LYS A 3 2.09 -14.24 -31.67
CA LYS A 3 1.11 -13.50 -30.88
C LYS A 3 1.07 -14.17 -29.49
N LYS A 4 1.81 -13.64 -28.50
CA LYS A 4 1.70 -14.13 -27.11
C LYS A 4 0.24 -13.98 -26.69
N ASN A 5 -0.42 -15.11 -26.43
CA ASN A 5 -1.83 -15.15 -26.03
C ASN A 5 -2.00 -14.23 -24.82
N GLY A 6 -2.95 -13.29 -24.85
CA GLY A 6 -3.17 -12.32 -23.76
C GLY A 6 -3.32 -12.99 -22.38
N ILE A 7 -3.78 -14.24 -22.37
CA ILE A 7 -3.86 -15.13 -21.21
C ILE A 7 -2.49 -15.39 -20.58
N GLU A 8 -1.43 -15.66 -21.35
CA GLU A 8 -0.08 -15.93 -20.80
C GLU A 8 0.51 -14.67 -20.14
N LYS A 9 0.27 -13.50 -20.73
CA LYS A 9 0.71 -12.21 -20.16
C LYS A 9 -0.06 -11.87 -18.88
N PHE A 10 -1.36 -12.16 -18.85
CA PHE A 10 -2.22 -11.99 -17.69
C PHE A 10 -1.81 -12.94 -16.55
N LEU A 11 -1.63 -14.23 -16.85
CA LEU A 11 -1.19 -15.24 -15.90
C LEU A 11 0.17 -14.89 -15.29
N ARG A 12 1.16 -14.46 -16.09
CA ARG A 12 2.46 -14.02 -15.56
C ARG A 12 2.37 -12.82 -14.62
N THR A 13 1.33 -11.98 -14.75
CA THR A 13 1.13 -10.78 -13.93
C THR A 13 0.44 -11.10 -12.60
N ILE A 14 -0.46 -12.09 -12.58
CA ILE A 14 -1.25 -12.48 -11.41
C ILE A 14 -0.61 -13.63 -10.64
N ALA A 15 0.11 -14.53 -11.32
CA ALA A 15 0.66 -15.74 -10.70
C ALA A 15 1.52 -15.47 -9.45
N PRO A 16 2.43 -14.48 -9.41
CA PRO A 16 3.21 -14.20 -8.20
C PRO A 16 2.32 -13.87 -6.98
N GLN A 17 1.21 -13.17 -7.21
CA GLN A 17 0.28 -12.81 -6.13
C GLN A 17 -0.58 -13.99 -5.70
N ALA A 18 -1.06 -14.78 -6.67
CA ALA A 18 -1.78 -16.00 -6.36
C ALA A 18 -0.92 -16.96 -5.53
N ILE A 19 0.37 -17.05 -5.84
CA ILE A 19 1.35 -17.82 -5.06
C ILE A 19 1.50 -17.24 -3.65
N LEU A 20 1.67 -15.93 -3.48
CA LEU A 20 1.77 -15.30 -2.16
C LEU A 20 0.51 -15.54 -1.30
N VAL A 21 -0.68 -15.35 -1.88
CA VAL A 21 -1.96 -15.61 -1.21
C VAL A 21 -2.09 -17.09 -0.83
N LEU A 22 -1.68 -18.01 -1.70
CA LEU A 22 -1.69 -19.44 -1.42
C LEU A 22 -0.72 -19.79 -0.28
N ILE A 23 0.50 -19.26 -0.30
CA ILE A 23 1.49 -19.46 0.77
C ILE A 23 0.95 -18.93 2.09
N LEU A 24 0.40 -17.71 2.11
CA LEU A 24 -0.22 -17.13 3.30
C LEU A 24 -1.37 -17.99 3.81
N THR A 25 -2.22 -18.50 2.92
CA THR A 25 -3.35 -19.36 3.30
C THR A 25 -2.87 -20.68 3.91
N ILE A 26 -1.86 -21.32 3.32
CA ILE A 26 -1.25 -22.55 3.86
C ILE A 26 -0.58 -22.28 5.21
N PHE A 27 0.15 -21.17 5.32
CA PHE A 27 0.81 -20.74 6.55
C PHE A 27 -0.18 -20.58 7.71
N MET A 28 -1.32 -19.92 7.45
CA MET A 28 -2.41 -19.75 8.42
C MET A 28 -3.07 -21.09 8.78
N MET A 29 -3.39 -21.93 7.79
CA MET A 29 -3.98 -23.25 8.08
C MET A 29 -3.06 -24.12 8.94
N ALA A 30 -1.74 -24.09 8.69
CA ALA A 30 -0.75 -24.81 9.47
C ALA A 30 -0.63 -24.24 10.89
N GLY A 31 -0.61 -22.91 11.02
CA GLY A 31 -0.58 -22.22 12.31
C GLY A 31 -1.79 -22.59 13.17
N ALA A 32 -3.00 -22.52 12.62
CA ALA A 32 -4.22 -22.79 13.36
C ALA A 32 -4.25 -24.23 13.90
N ALA A 33 -3.78 -25.19 13.09
CA ALA A 33 -3.65 -26.58 13.50
C ALA A 33 -2.58 -26.80 14.59
N ILE A 34 -1.57 -25.94 14.69
CA ILE A 34 -0.57 -25.97 15.75
C ILE A 34 -1.14 -25.32 17.02
N PHE A 35 -1.72 -24.12 16.93
CA PHE A 35 -2.32 -23.41 18.07
C PHE A 35 -3.38 -24.24 18.79
N GLN A 36 -4.27 -24.92 18.06
CA GLN A 36 -5.27 -25.81 18.66
C GLN A 36 -4.68 -27.01 19.42
N ARG A 37 -3.41 -27.38 19.18
CA ARG A 37 -2.76 -28.47 19.91
C ARG A 37 -1.97 -27.99 21.13
N ILE A 38 -1.43 -26.78 21.09
CA ILE A 38 -0.47 -26.28 22.09
C ILE A 38 -1.07 -25.25 23.05
N ASP A 39 -2.26 -24.72 22.74
CA ASP A 39 -2.97 -23.76 23.57
C ASP A 39 -4.37 -24.27 23.93
N PRO A 40 -4.68 -24.45 25.23
CA PRO A 40 -5.97 -25.01 25.66
C PRO A 40 -7.14 -24.08 25.38
N VAL A 41 -6.95 -22.76 25.40
CA VAL A 41 -8.04 -21.80 25.13
C VAL A 41 -8.37 -21.78 23.65
N LEU A 42 -7.36 -21.81 22.79
CA LEU A 42 -7.56 -21.86 21.33
C LEU A 42 -8.04 -23.24 20.85
N ALA A 43 -7.75 -24.31 21.58
CA ALA A 43 -8.24 -25.66 21.30
C ALA A 43 -9.78 -25.76 21.39
N GLU A 44 -10.40 -24.97 22.26
CA GLU A 44 -11.86 -24.93 22.43
C GLU A 44 -12.56 -24.12 21.33
N GLN A 45 -11.83 -23.27 20.60
CA GLN A 45 -12.39 -22.44 19.53
C GLN A 45 -12.51 -23.23 18.22
N SER A 46 -13.45 -22.82 17.37
CA SER A 46 -13.56 -23.38 16.02
C SER A 46 -12.34 -23.02 15.17
N PHE A 47 -12.07 -23.81 14.12
CA PHE A 47 -10.88 -23.62 13.28
C PHE A 47 -10.84 -22.23 12.61
N TYR A 48 -11.99 -21.70 12.19
CA TYR A 48 -12.07 -20.37 11.56
C TYR A 48 -11.92 -19.23 12.57
N GLU A 49 -12.28 -19.44 13.85
CA GLU A 49 -12.01 -18.48 14.92
C GLU A 49 -10.52 -18.41 15.24
N VAL A 50 -9.81 -19.55 15.24
CA VAL A 50 -8.35 -19.56 15.41
C VAL A 50 -7.65 -18.88 14.23
N ILE A 51 -8.08 -19.13 12.99
CA ILE A 51 -7.56 -18.40 11.82
C ILE A 51 -7.85 -16.90 11.93
N PHE A 52 -9.01 -16.51 12.47
CA PHE A 52 -9.30 -15.09 12.72
C PHE A 52 -8.36 -14.48 13.76
N PHE A 53 -8.12 -15.19 14.87
CA PHE A 53 -7.12 -14.82 15.89
C PHE A 53 -5.72 -14.64 15.28
N GLU A 54 -5.29 -15.58 14.43
CA GLU A 54 -4.02 -15.46 13.72
C GLU A 54 -4.01 -14.26 12.79
N PHE A 55 -5.11 -14.02 12.07
CA PHE A 55 -5.22 -12.93 11.11
C PHE A 55 -5.10 -11.58 11.80
N ILE A 56 -5.83 -11.36 12.91
CA ILE A 56 -5.70 -10.13 13.70
C ILE A 56 -4.31 -9.99 14.33
N THR A 57 -3.62 -11.10 14.61
CA THR A 57 -2.25 -11.10 15.14
C THR A 57 -1.24 -10.66 14.06
N ILE A 58 -1.25 -11.29 12.89
CA ILE A 58 -0.28 -10.97 11.82
C ILE A 58 -0.61 -9.68 11.05
N SER A 59 -1.86 -9.22 11.12
CA SER A 59 -2.25 -7.86 10.69
C SER A 59 -1.92 -6.79 11.71
N THR A 60 -1.34 -7.17 12.85
CA THR A 60 -0.94 -6.26 13.93
C THR A 60 -2.10 -5.47 14.54
N ILE A 61 -3.35 -5.89 14.30
CA ILE A 61 -4.54 -5.32 14.94
C ILE A 61 -4.56 -5.73 16.42
N GLY A 62 -4.48 -7.04 16.69
CA GLY A 62 -4.27 -7.58 18.04
C GLY A 62 -5.23 -7.08 19.11
N TYR A 63 -6.54 -7.31 18.96
CA TYR A 63 -7.56 -6.88 19.94
C TYR A 63 -7.32 -7.30 21.40
N GLY A 64 -6.52 -8.34 21.65
CA GLY A 64 -6.14 -8.74 23.01
C GLY A 64 -7.24 -9.42 23.83
N ASN A 65 -8.44 -9.62 23.27
CA ASN A 65 -9.52 -10.40 23.88
C ASN A 65 -9.20 -11.90 23.97
N GLN A 66 -8.33 -12.39 23.09
CA GLN A 66 -7.74 -13.72 23.12
C GLN A 66 -6.23 -13.59 22.98
N TYR A 67 -5.48 -14.39 23.74
CA TYR A 67 -4.02 -14.40 23.70
C TYR A 67 -3.45 -15.76 24.15
N PRO A 68 -2.24 -16.14 23.67
CA PRO A 68 -1.63 -17.42 24.01
C PRO A 68 -1.33 -17.54 25.52
N GLN A 69 -1.79 -18.61 26.16
CA GLN A 69 -1.70 -18.82 27.61
C GLN A 69 -0.47 -19.64 28.03
N THR A 70 0.01 -20.54 27.17
CA THR A 70 1.10 -21.46 27.51
C THR A 70 2.46 -20.90 27.08
N PHE A 71 3.53 -21.39 27.69
CA PHE A 71 4.89 -21.04 27.28
C PHE A 71 5.13 -21.38 25.80
N TYR A 72 4.71 -22.57 25.37
CA TYR A 72 4.88 -23.04 23.99
C TYR A 72 4.02 -22.26 23.00
N SER A 73 2.77 -21.93 23.34
CA SER A 73 1.92 -21.14 22.45
C SER A 73 2.40 -19.70 22.30
N ARG A 74 2.95 -19.10 23.36
CA ARG A 74 3.62 -17.78 23.30
C ARG A 74 4.87 -17.80 22.44
N LEU A 75 5.76 -18.79 22.63
CA LEU A 75 6.97 -18.94 21.82
C LEU A 75 6.62 -19.16 20.34
N PHE A 76 5.63 -20.00 20.06
CA PHE A 76 5.12 -20.21 18.71
C PHE A 76 4.56 -18.92 18.11
N SER A 77 3.76 -18.15 18.86
CA SER A 77 3.20 -16.87 18.42
C SER A 77 4.28 -15.86 18.01
N ILE A 78 5.42 -15.82 18.70
CA ILE A 78 6.55 -14.96 18.33
C ILE A 78 7.10 -15.36 16.96
N ILE A 79 7.43 -16.64 16.78
CA ILE A 79 7.99 -17.17 15.52
C ILE A 79 6.99 -17.00 14.38
N PHE A 80 5.72 -17.32 14.63
CA PHE A 80 4.63 -17.15 13.68
C PHE A 80 4.48 -15.70 13.24
N SER A 81 4.56 -14.74 14.16
CA SER A 81 4.42 -13.31 13.83
C SER A 81 5.61 -12.76 13.04
N ILE A 82 6.85 -13.19 13.34
CA ILE A 82 8.07 -12.79 12.60
C ILE A 82 7.94 -13.13 11.11
N ILE A 83 7.31 -14.25 10.79
CA ILE A 83 7.12 -14.71 9.40
C ILE A 83 5.83 -14.15 8.80
N GLY A 84 4.74 -14.19 9.58
CA GLY A 84 3.40 -13.84 9.12
C GLY A 84 3.22 -12.36 8.81
N ILE A 85 3.78 -11.45 9.65
CA ILE A 85 3.63 -10.00 9.45
C ILE A 85 4.25 -9.56 8.12
N PRO A 86 5.53 -9.86 7.80
CA PRO A 86 6.10 -9.49 6.49
C PRO A 86 5.32 -10.10 5.32
N LEU A 87 4.89 -11.36 5.44
CA LEU A 87 4.14 -12.05 4.40
C LEU A 87 2.79 -11.35 4.12
N LEU A 88 2.06 -10.97 5.17
CA LEU A 88 0.81 -10.24 5.03
C LEU A 88 1.06 -8.84 4.46
N VAL A 89 2.02 -8.07 4.98
CA VAL A 89 2.33 -6.70 4.52
C VAL A 89 2.65 -6.68 3.03
N VAL A 90 3.49 -7.61 2.55
CA VAL A 90 3.81 -7.73 1.11
C VAL A 90 2.55 -8.05 0.29
N THR A 91 1.70 -8.94 0.79
CA THR A 91 0.43 -9.30 0.13
C THR A 91 -0.50 -8.09 0.04
N LEU A 92 -0.72 -7.36 1.13
CA LEU A 92 -1.58 -6.17 1.17
C LEU A 92 -1.04 -5.03 0.29
N GLY A 93 0.26 -4.75 0.36
CA GLY A 93 0.90 -3.72 -0.45
C GLY A 93 0.77 -3.99 -1.95
N ASN A 94 0.88 -5.25 -2.36
CA ASN A 94 0.66 -5.65 -3.74
C ASN A 94 -0.79 -5.44 -4.18
N PHE A 95 -1.77 -5.86 -3.37
CA PHE A 95 -3.18 -5.58 -3.65
C PHE A 95 -3.44 -4.08 -3.83
N GLY A 96 -2.82 -3.25 -3.00
CA GLY A 96 -2.94 -1.80 -3.14
C GLY A 96 -2.44 -1.28 -4.49
N LYS A 97 -1.28 -1.76 -4.95
CA LYS A 97 -0.75 -1.41 -6.29
C LYS A 97 -1.67 -1.84 -7.42
N TYR A 98 -2.30 -3.02 -7.33
CA TYR A 98 -3.27 -3.44 -8.35
C TYR A 98 -4.51 -2.57 -8.37
N PHE A 99 -4.98 -2.15 -7.20
CA PHE A 99 -6.12 -1.24 -7.10
C PHE A 99 -5.82 0.12 -7.75
N THR A 100 -4.66 0.71 -7.46
CA THR A 100 -4.20 1.95 -8.10
C THR A 100 -4.12 1.80 -9.62
N LYS A 101 -3.53 0.70 -10.12
CA LYS A 101 -3.48 0.40 -11.56
C LYS A 101 -4.87 0.24 -12.18
N PHE A 102 -5.78 -0.43 -11.48
CA PHE A 102 -7.16 -0.63 -11.93
C PHE A 102 -7.91 0.70 -12.03
N TYR A 103 -7.74 1.59 -11.04
CA TYR A 103 -8.31 2.93 -11.06
C TYR A 103 -7.83 3.74 -12.27
N TRP A 104 -6.51 3.86 -12.46
CA TRP A 104 -5.95 4.64 -13.57
C TRP A 104 -6.37 4.10 -14.93
N LYS A 105 -6.39 2.77 -15.07
CA LYS A 105 -6.90 2.13 -16.30
C LYS A 105 -8.37 2.46 -16.55
N THR A 106 -9.21 2.38 -15.51
CA THR A 106 -10.65 2.64 -15.63
C THR A 106 -10.92 4.11 -15.97
N ARG A 107 -10.21 5.04 -15.31
CA ARG A 107 -10.31 6.47 -15.59
C ARG A 107 -9.90 6.80 -17.04
N GLY A 108 -8.79 6.26 -17.53
CA GLY A 108 -8.36 6.46 -18.92
C GLY A 108 -9.36 5.91 -19.94
N CYS A 109 -10.02 4.78 -19.64
CA CYS A 109 -11.10 4.26 -20.49
C CYS A 109 -12.37 5.13 -20.47
N LEU A 110 -12.74 5.68 -19.32
CA LEU A 110 -13.98 6.46 -19.16
C LEU A 110 -13.86 7.87 -19.74
N PHE A 111 -12.73 8.55 -19.54
CA PHE A 111 -12.55 9.95 -19.95
C PHE A 111 -11.99 10.12 -21.36
N LYS A 112 -11.69 9.01 -22.08
CA LYS A 112 -11.10 9.01 -23.44
C LYS A 112 -9.84 9.88 -23.56
N GLU A 113 -9.24 10.23 -22.43
CA GLU A 113 -7.99 10.93 -22.32
C GLU A 113 -6.92 9.97 -22.84
N LYS A 114 -6.15 10.44 -23.83
CA LYS A 114 -5.07 9.65 -24.42
C LYS A 114 -4.03 9.51 -23.31
N THR A 115 -4.10 8.43 -22.54
CA THR A 115 -3.16 8.13 -21.46
C THR A 115 -1.81 7.83 -22.11
N GLU A 116 -1.09 8.90 -22.45
CA GLU A 116 0.20 8.84 -23.10
C GLU A 116 1.20 8.32 -22.07
N LYS A 117 1.47 7.01 -22.11
CA LYS A 117 2.60 6.36 -21.43
C LYS A 117 2.76 6.61 -19.92
N ASP A 118 1.71 7.00 -19.20
CA ASP A 118 1.68 6.99 -17.71
C ASP A 118 1.75 5.59 -17.07
N LEU A 119 2.01 4.55 -17.86
CA LEU A 119 2.13 3.15 -17.43
C LEU A 119 3.39 2.84 -16.60
N VAL A 120 4.23 3.85 -16.30
CA VAL A 120 5.43 3.71 -15.45
C VAL A 120 5.54 4.90 -14.48
N ASN A 121 4.43 5.41 -13.97
CA ASN A 121 4.52 6.32 -12.83
C ASN A 121 3.86 5.64 -11.62
N ASP A 122 4.65 5.44 -10.56
CA ASP A 122 4.21 5.08 -9.21
C ASP A 122 3.36 6.22 -8.60
N ARG A 123 2.45 6.82 -9.38
CA ARG A 123 1.54 7.83 -8.88
C ARG A 123 0.54 7.16 -7.96
N ASP A 124 0.70 7.46 -6.68
CA ASP A 124 -0.29 7.17 -5.65
C ASP A 124 -1.69 7.60 -6.09
N LEU A 125 -2.69 6.92 -5.55
CA LEU A 125 -4.08 7.26 -5.80
C LEU A 125 -4.36 8.70 -5.32
N PRO A 126 -5.12 9.53 -6.05
CA PRO A 126 -5.47 10.87 -5.59
C PRO A 126 -6.14 10.83 -4.21
N GLY A 127 -5.72 11.70 -3.28
CA GLY A 127 -6.19 11.69 -1.89
C GLY A 127 -7.72 11.78 -1.75
N LEU A 128 -8.38 12.57 -2.60
CA LEU A 128 -9.85 12.66 -2.64
C LEU A 128 -10.52 11.31 -2.95
N MET A 129 -9.92 10.49 -3.83
CA MET A 129 -10.45 9.16 -4.13
C MET A 129 -10.26 8.21 -2.94
N ILE A 130 -9.11 8.27 -2.26
CA ILE A 130 -8.89 7.49 -1.03
C ILE A 130 -9.92 7.85 0.04
N ALA A 131 -10.18 9.16 0.25
CA ALA A 131 -11.18 9.63 1.20
C ALA A 131 -12.60 9.16 0.84
N PHE A 132 -12.98 9.20 -0.44
CA PHE A 132 -14.25 8.66 -0.91
C PHE A 132 -14.40 7.16 -0.65
N LEU A 133 -13.37 6.36 -0.96
CA LEU A 133 -13.37 4.91 -0.70
C LEU A 133 -13.47 4.58 0.79
N TYR A 134 -12.83 5.39 1.64
CA TYR A 134 -12.96 5.30 3.09
C TYR A 134 -14.41 5.52 3.54
N LEU A 135 -15.05 6.59 3.05
CA LEU A 135 -16.44 6.92 3.38
C LEU A 135 -17.40 5.81 2.94
N VAL A 136 -17.22 5.26 1.74
CA VAL A 136 -17.98 4.10 1.25
C VAL A 136 -17.75 2.88 2.14
N THR A 137 -16.51 2.62 2.55
CA THR A 137 -16.17 1.48 3.41
C THR A 137 -16.79 1.61 4.81
N PHE A 138 -16.82 2.81 5.40
CA PHE A 138 -17.54 3.04 6.65
C PHE A 138 -19.05 2.84 6.51
N PHE A 139 -19.62 3.34 5.42
CA PHE A 139 -21.05 3.14 5.14
C PHE A 139 -21.41 1.66 4.97
N ILE A 140 -20.56 0.88 4.29
CA ILE A 140 -20.71 -0.58 4.19
C ILE A 140 -20.60 -1.25 5.57
N GLY A 141 -19.62 -0.84 6.39
CA GLY A 141 -19.45 -1.37 7.76
C GLY A 141 -20.70 -1.17 8.61
N LEU A 142 -21.24 0.06 8.59
CA LEU A 142 -22.45 0.45 9.31
C LEU A 142 -23.67 -0.41 8.95
N LEU A 143 -23.82 -0.75 7.67
CA LEU A 143 -24.97 -1.50 7.17
C LEU A 143 -24.84 -3.02 7.33
N PHE A 144 -23.63 -3.56 7.14
CA PHE A 144 -23.44 -5.01 6.96
C PHE A 144 -22.69 -5.69 8.10
N ILE A 145 -22.02 -4.93 8.97
CA ILE A 145 -21.24 -5.45 10.12
C ILE A 145 -21.55 -4.60 11.37
N PRO A 146 -22.81 -4.54 11.85
CA PRO A 146 -23.10 -3.91 13.13
C PRO A 146 -22.48 -4.74 14.25
N HIS A 147 -21.61 -4.14 15.06
CA HIS A 147 -20.97 -4.83 16.18
C HIS A 147 -21.99 -5.10 17.31
N SER A 148 -22.92 -4.17 17.54
CA SER A 148 -23.89 -4.22 18.62
C SER A 148 -25.20 -4.97 18.28
N GLY A 149 -25.36 -5.47 17.05
CA GLY A 149 -26.61 -6.05 16.57
C GLY A 149 -27.75 -5.04 16.34
N ALA A 150 -27.58 -3.78 16.76
CA ALA A 150 -28.38 -2.65 16.31
C ALA A 150 -27.62 -1.92 15.20
N SER A 151 -28.27 -1.70 14.06
CA SER A 151 -27.70 -0.88 12.99
C SER A 151 -27.60 0.59 13.45
N TYR A 152 -26.58 1.31 12.98
CA TYR A 152 -26.47 2.78 13.03
C TYR A 152 -25.88 3.42 14.31
N SER A 153 -24.75 2.93 14.85
CA SER A 153 -24.00 3.67 15.89
C SER A 153 -22.68 4.26 15.38
N ILE A 154 -22.25 5.37 15.97
CA ILE A 154 -20.87 5.91 15.80
C ILE A 154 -19.83 4.87 16.22
N ASP A 155 -20.20 3.98 17.13
CA ASP A 155 -19.37 2.86 17.61
C ASP A 155 -18.91 1.93 16.49
N ASP A 156 -19.74 1.69 15.46
CA ASP A 156 -19.37 0.83 14.32
C ASP A 156 -18.31 1.52 13.44
N CYS A 157 -18.41 2.83 13.26
CA CYS A 157 -17.38 3.64 12.58
C CYS A 157 -16.09 3.69 13.40
N TYR A 158 -16.21 3.86 14.72
CA TYR A 158 -15.09 3.85 15.66
C TYR A 158 -14.33 2.52 15.60
N PHE A 159 -15.05 1.40 15.76
CA PHE A 159 -14.49 0.06 15.62
C PHE A 159 -13.75 -0.13 14.29
N SER A 160 -14.39 0.27 13.18
CA SER A 160 -13.82 0.12 11.84
C SER A 160 -12.52 0.91 11.70
N PHE A 161 -12.50 2.17 12.12
CA PHE A 161 -11.29 3.00 12.03
C PHE A 161 -10.16 2.48 12.92
N ILE A 162 -10.44 2.16 14.19
CA ILE A 162 -9.46 1.62 15.14
C ILE A 162 -8.88 0.28 14.67
N SER A 163 -9.70 -0.53 14.00
CA SER A 163 -9.25 -1.80 13.42
C SER A 163 -8.40 -1.59 12.16
N PHE A 164 -8.81 -0.71 11.24
CA PHE A 164 -8.07 -0.44 10.01
C PHE A 164 -6.73 0.25 10.28
N ALA A 165 -6.69 1.13 11.28
CA ALA A 165 -5.50 1.78 11.77
C ALA A 165 -4.59 0.85 12.59
N THR A 166 -4.98 -0.43 12.74
CA THR A 166 -4.25 -1.46 13.50
C THR A 166 -3.92 -1.00 14.92
N VAL A 167 -4.80 -0.20 15.54
CA VAL A 167 -4.70 0.22 16.94
C VAL A 167 -5.27 -0.86 17.84
N GLY A 168 -6.46 -1.37 17.48
CA GLY A 168 -7.05 -2.57 18.07
C GLY A 168 -7.20 -2.56 19.60
N PHE A 169 -7.84 -1.52 20.17
CA PHE A 169 -8.04 -1.42 21.62
C PHE A 169 -8.72 -2.64 22.26
N GLY A 170 -9.55 -3.37 21.51
CA GLY A 170 -10.20 -4.60 21.99
C GLY A 170 -11.43 -4.37 22.84
N ASP A 171 -11.85 -3.12 23.01
CA ASP A 171 -13.12 -2.73 23.61
C ASP A 171 -14.33 -3.13 22.76
N MET A 172 -14.14 -3.17 21.44
CA MET A 172 -15.11 -3.68 20.47
C MET A 172 -14.46 -4.74 19.58
N VAL A 173 -15.02 -5.95 19.59
CA VAL A 173 -14.47 -7.11 18.85
C VAL A 173 -15.59 -7.85 18.11
N PRO A 174 -15.44 -8.15 16.81
CA PRO A 174 -16.48 -8.82 16.06
C PRO A 174 -16.67 -10.26 16.54
N VAL A 175 -17.92 -10.67 16.72
CA VAL A 175 -18.26 -12.04 17.08
C VAL A 175 -18.21 -12.94 15.84
N ILE A 176 -17.36 -13.96 15.88
CA ILE A 176 -17.12 -14.89 14.77
C ILE A 176 -17.75 -16.26 15.10
N ASP A 177 -19.07 -16.32 15.13
CA ASP A 177 -19.86 -17.54 15.43
C ASP A 177 -20.15 -18.41 14.19
N THR A 178 -19.96 -17.89 12.98
CA THR A 178 -20.23 -18.62 11.73
C THR A 178 -19.18 -18.33 10.66
N PHE A 179 -18.84 -19.34 9.85
CA PHE A 179 -17.92 -19.18 8.72
C PHE A 179 -18.28 -18.03 7.77
N ARG A 180 -19.57 -17.79 7.53
CA ARG A 180 -20.04 -16.64 6.72
C ARG A 180 -19.67 -15.30 7.34
N LYS A 181 -19.78 -15.16 8.66
CA LYS A 181 -19.39 -13.93 9.38
C LYS A 181 -17.87 -13.79 9.41
N PHE A 182 -17.14 -14.89 9.65
CA PHE A 182 -15.68 -14.94 9.47
C PHE A 182 -15.26 -14.37 8.11
N CYS A 183 -15.77 -14.91 7.00
CA CYS A 183 -15.39 -14.42 5.66
C CYS A 183 -15.72 -12.94 5.45
N LYS A 184 -16.90 -12.49 5.89
CA LYS A 184 -17.33 -11.09 5.73
C LYS A 184 -16.46 -10.13 6.53
N VAL A 185 -16.24 -10.40 7.82
CA VAL A 185 -15.45 -9.54 8.70
C VAL A 185 -13.98 -9.54 8.29
N THR A 186 -13.39 -10.70 8.02
CA THR A 186 -12.00 -10.80 7.56
C THR A 186 -11.80 -10.05 6.25
N ALA A 187 -12.70 -10.20 5.27
CA ALA A 187 -12.61 -9.46 4.01
C ALA A 187 -12.75 -7.95 4.21
N TYR A 188 -13.63 -7.51 5.11
CA TYR A 188 -13.81 -6.10 5.46
C TYR A 188 -12.55 -5.50 6.10
N LEU A 189 -11.97 -6.19 7.09
CA LEU A 189 -10.72 -5.77 7.74
C LEU A 189 -9.54 -5.78 6.77
N LEU A 190 -9.42 -6.79 5.90
CA LEU A 190 -8.41 -6.83 4.83
C LEU A 190 -8.55 -5.65 3.87
N TRP A 191 -9.77 -5.35 3.42
CA TRP A 191 -10.04 -4.23 2.53
C TRP A 191 -9.71 -2.89 3.18
N GLY A 192 -10.16 -2.67 4.42
CA GLY A 192 -9.91 -1.43 5.14
C GLY A 192 -8.44 -1.21 5.49
N THR A 193 -7.70 -2.26 5.84
CA THR A 193 -6.24 -2.15 6.07
C THR A 193 -5.48 -1.80 4.78
N ILE A 194 -5.88 -2.32 3.62
CA ILE A 194 -5.31 -1.88 2.32
C ILE A 194 -5.55 -0.38 2.10
N LEU A 195 -6.77 0.10 2.33
CA LEU A 195 -7.08 1.53 2.22
C LEU A 195 -6.30 2.38 3.23
N HIS A 196 -6.11 1.89 4.46
CA HIS A 196 -5.32 2.57 5.48
C HIS A 196 -3.84 2.68 5.09
N ILE A 197 -3.25 1.60 4.55
CA ILE A 197 -1.87 1.62 4.04
C ILE A 197 -1.72 2.65 2.92
N MET A 198 -2.69 2.74 1.99
CA MET A 198 -2.69 3.77 0.94
C MET A 198 -2.79 5.18 1.51
N LEU A 199 -3.64 5.38 2.52
CA LEU A 199 -3.79 6.68 3.19
C LEU A 199 -2.47 7.11 3.83
N ILE A 200 -1.80 6.20 4.56
CA ILE A 200 -0.47 6.46 5.15
C ILE A 200 0.54 6.80 4.06
N SER A 201 0.56 6.06 2.93
CA SER A 201 1.45 6.36 1.81
C SER A 201 1.21 7.76 1.25
N HIS A 202 -0.05 8.13 1.05
CA HIS A 202 -0.43 9.46 0.55
C HIS A 202 0.00 10.58 1.52
N VAL A 203 -0.28 10.41 2.82
CA VAL A 203 0.14 11.37 3.87
C VAL A 203 1.65 11.46 3.94
N THR A 204 2.37 10.35 3.80
CA THR A 204 3.84 10.32 3.79
C THR A 204 4.40 11.10 2.60
N THR A 205 3.83 10.90 1.40
CA THR A 205 4.21 11.66 0.20
C THR A 205 3.93 13.16 0.38
N TRP A 206 2.75 13.52 0.91
CA TRP A 206 2.40 14.91 1.22
C TRP A 206 3.33 15.54 2.26
N PHE A 207 3.62 14.82 3.35
CA PHE A 207 4.54 15.24 4.41
C PHE A 207 5.95 15.46 3.83
N ASN A 208 6.42 14.53 3.00
CA ASN A 208 7.68 14.67 2.29
C ASN A 208 7.68 15.87 1.36
N GLN A 209 6.58 16.23 0.69
CA GLN A 209 6.51 17.45 -0.12
C GLN A 209 6.53 18.73 0.71
N LEU A 210 5.86 18.74 1.87
CA LEU A 210 5.82 19.88 2.78
C LEU A 210 7.20 20.17 3.38
N PHE A 211 7.93 19.12 3.77
CA PHE A 211 9.24 19.22 4.41
C PHE A 211 10.42 19.00 3.46
N ALA A 212 10.17 18.62 2.20
CA ALA A 212 11.17 18.66 1.15
C ALA A 212 11.59 20.12 1.01
N ARG A 213 12.71 20.45 1.65
CA ARG A 213 13.52 21.59 1.25
C ARG A 213 13.65 21.48 -0.26
N LYS A 214 13.23 22.51 -1.00
CA LYS A 214 13.48 22.62 -2.45
C LYS A 214 14.89 22.07 -2.71
N PRO A 215 15.11 21.16 -3.67
CA PRO A 215 16.43 20.61 -3.89
C PRO A 215 17.40 21.78 -3.99
N PHE A 216 18.34 21.86 -3.04
CA PHE A 216 19.31 22.95 -2.98
C PHE A 216 20.04 22.92 -4.33
N ARG A 217 19.83 23.90 -5.20
CA ARG A 217 20.61 24.04 -6.43
C ARG A 217 21.94 24.71 -6.06
N GLY A 218 22.86 23.92 -5.52
CA GLY A 218 24.18 24.36 -5.07
C GLY A 218 25.31 23.55 -5.69
N ARG A 219 26.51 24.14 -5.77
CA ARG A 219 27.74 23.47 -6.25
C ARG A 219 28.16 22.31 -5.32
N ASP A 220 27.80 22.43 -4.04
CA ASP A 220 28.25 21.58 -2.94
C ASP A 220 27.12 20.69 -2.39
N VAL A 221 26.18 20.30 -3.26
CA VAL A 221 25.14 19.33 -2.88
C VAL A 221 25.79 17.97 -2.80
N GLU A 222 25.84 17.40 -1.61
CA GLU A 222 26.32 16.04 -1.39
C GLU A 222 25.23 15.03 -1.80
N VAL A 223 25.60 14.07 -2.65
CA VAL A 223 24.76 12.97 -3.09
C VAL A 223 25.43 11.67 -2.66
N LEU A 224 24.64 10.78 -2.06
CA LEU A 224 25.15 9.47 -1.64
C LEU A 224 25.10 8.50 -2.83
N ILE A 225 26.26 8.08 -3.33
CA ILE A 225 26.37 7.10 -4.42
C ILE A 225 27.28 5.96 -3.94
N GLY A 226 26.77 4.73 -3.92
CA GLY A 226 27.54 3.55 -3.51
C GLY A 226 28.04 3.58 -2.06
N GLY A 227 27.41 4.38 -1.18
CA GLY A 227 27.79 4.51 0.23
C GLY A 227 28.82 5.61 0.52
N GLN A 228 29.24 6.38 -0.48
CA GLN A 228 30.11 7.56 -0.30
C GLN A 228 29.30 8.84 -0.56
N CYS A 229 29.47 9.85 0.30
CA CYS A 229 28.98 11.21 0.03
C CYS A 229 29.92 11.86 -0.97
N ILE A 230 29.42 12.16 -2.17
CA ILE A 230 30.17 12.84 -3.23
C ILE A 230 29.38 14.08 -3.63
N THR A 231 30.06 15.22 -3.77
CA THR A 231 29.39 16.46 -4.21
C THR A 231 29.04 16.40 -5.70
N VAL A 232 27.99 17.10 -6.12
CA VAL A 232 27.65 17.24 -7.55
C VAL A 232 28.84 17.80 -8.34
N SER A 233 29.61 18.73 -7.77
CA SER A 233 30.85 19.24 -8.38
C SER A 233 31.89 18.14 -8.61
N GLU A 234 32.17 17.31 -7.61
CA GLU A 234 33.09 16.17 -7.73
C GLU A 234 32.60 15.17 -8.77
N ILE A 235 31.30 14.84 -8.79
CA ILE A 235 30.70 13.96 -9.82
C ILE A 235 30.95 14.55 -11.21
N THR A 236 30.64 15.82 -11.44
CA THR A 236 30.91 16.44 -12.75
C THR A 236 32.40 16.42 -13.12
N SER A 237 33.30 16.58 -12.14
CA SER A 237 34.73 16.53 -12.41
C SER A 237 35.22 15.12 -12.75
N LEU A 238 34.72 14.09 -12.05
CA LEU A 238 35.04 12.68 -12.29
C LEU A 238 34.53 12.22 -13.66
N VAL A 239 33.29 12.59 -13.99
CA VAL A 239 32.70 12.31 -15.31
C VAL A 239 33.49 13.04 -16.40
N ALA A 240 33.82 14.31 -16.21
CA ALA A 240 34.62 15.08 -17.17
C ALA A 240 35.99 14.44 -17.43
N GLN A 241 36.66 13.97 -16.37
CA GLN A 241 37.93 13.27 -16.49
C GLN A 241 37.80 11.95 -17.28
N GLN A 242 36.76 11.18 -17.02
CA GLN A 242 36.50 9.89 -17.69
C GLN A 242 36.24 10.06 -19.19
N PHE A 243 35.55 11.12 -19.59
CA PHE A 243 35.21 11.41 -20.98
C PHE A 243 36.19 12.37 -21.67
N HIS A 244 37.33 12.69 -21.05
CA HIS A 244 38.32 13.66 -21.54
C HIS A 244 37.71 15.02 -21.94
N ALA A 245 36.69 15.44 -21.19
CA ALA A 245 35.98 16.69 -21.39
C ALA A 245 36.31 17.69 -20.26
N SER A 246 36.02 18.97 -20.48
CA SER A 246 36.05 19.94 -19.38
C SER A 246 34.80 19.79 -18.49
N PRO A 247 34.89 20.04 -17.16
CA PRO A 247 33.73 20.04 -16.27
C PRO A 247 32.60 20.98 -16.73
N HIS A 248 32.97 22.07 -17.42
CA HIS A 248 32.01 22.99 -18.02
C HIS A 248 31.24 22.35 -19.19
N GLN A 249 31.89 21.56 -20.04
CA GLN A 249 31.22 20.85 -21.13
C GLN A 249 30.23 19.80 -20.60
N VAL A 250 30.63 18.99 -19.61
CA VAL A 250 29.72 18.01 -19.00
C VAL A 250 28.52 18.71 -18.36
N ARG A 251 28.74 19.85 -17.70
CA ARG A 251 27.66 20.63 -17.10
C ARG A 251 26.75 21.27 -18.14
N SER A 252 27.30 21.76 -19.25
CA SER A 252 26.52 22.25 -20.38
C SER A 252 25.66 21.13 -20.93
N MET A 253 26.22 19.94 -21.16
CA MET A 253 25.45 18.79 -21.64
C MET A 253 24.34 18.38 -20.66
N LEU A 254 24.60 18.42 -19.34
CA LEU A 254 23.58 18.16 -18.33
C LEU A 254 22.47 19.22 -18.35
N HIS A 255 22.82 20.49 -18.54
CA HIS A 255 21.87 21.58 -18.70
C HIS A 255 21.05 21.43 -19.98
N ASP A 256 21.68 21.08 -21.10
CA ASP A 256 21.02 20.83 -22.38
C ASP A 256 20.06 19.64 -22.27
N ILE A 257 20.45 18.58 -21.53
CA ILE A 257 19.56 17.45 -21.23
C ILE A 257 18.38 17.89 -20.36
N ASP A 258 18.60 18.71 -19.33
CA ASP A 258 17.53 19.25 -18.49
C ASP A 258 16.57 20.13 -19.32
N GLU A 259 17.09 20.94 -20.23
CA GLU A 259 16.32 21.79 -21.16
C GLU A 259 15.49 20.92 -22.12
N ILE A 260 16.12 19.94 -22.77
CA ILE A 260 15.41 18.96 -23.61
C ILE A 260 14.36 18.19 -22.80
N MET A 261 14.65 17.82 -21.55
CA MET A 261 13.70 17.14 -20.67
C MET A 261 12.53 18.04 -20.27
N ASN A 262 12.75 19.34 -20.11
CA ASN A 262 11.71 20.31 -19.84
C ASN A 262 10.89 20.62 -21.10
N ASP A 263 11.49 20.64 -22.28
CA ASP A 263 10.77 20.76 -23.57
C ASP A 263 9.95 19.51 -23.90
N ILE A 264 10.37 18.33 -23.42
CA ILE A 264 9.62 17.08 -23.52
C ILE A 264 8.50 16.99 -22.48
N LYS A 265 8.57 17.75 -21.37
CA LYS A 265 7.42 17.90 -20.49
C LYS A 265 6.40 18.78 -21.23
N PRO A 266 5.20 18.27 -21.54
CA PRO A 266 4.20 19.10 -22.20
C PRO A 266 3.93 20.33 -21.32
N ASN A 267 3.83 21.50 -21.95
CA ASN A 267 3.39 22.76 -21.36
C ASN A 267 2.01 22.60 -20.73
N GLU A 268 1.91 22.03 -19.53
CA GLU A 268 0.81 22.28 -18.61
C GLU A 268 1.18 23.52 -17.80
N GLU A 269 0.93 24.69 -18.41
CA GLU A 269 0.67 26.01 -17.79
C GLU A 269 1.03 27.11 -18.80
N THR A 270 0.18 27.32 -19.81
CA THR A 270 0.02 28.62 -20.48
C THR A 270 -1.24 28.59 -21.33
N ASP A 271 -2.40 28.64 -20.66
CA ASP A 271 -3.65 29.14 -21.24
C ASP A 271 -4.45 29.83 -20.12
N GLU A 272 -3.79 30.75 -19.42
CA GLU A 272 -4.44 31.90 -18.80
C GLU A 272 -3.97 33.13 -19.57
N ASN A 273 -4.65 33.45 -20.67
CA ASN A 273 -4.88 34.84 -21.06
C ASN A 273 -5.97 34.97 -22.14
N SER A 274 -6.81 35.98 -21.94
CA SER A 274 -7.52 36.76 -22.96
C SER A 274 -8.65 36.11 -23.76
N GLU A 275 -9.87 36.18 -23.23
CA GLU A 275 -11.04 36.63 -23.99
C GLU A 275 -12.20 37.03 -23.03
N ILE A 276 -12.05 38.16 -22.33
CA ILE A 276 -13.20 38.93 -21.82
C ILE A 276 -12.92 40.41 -22.05
N ILE A 277 -12.95 40.85 -23.30
CA ILE A 277 -13.44 42.18 -23.71
C ILE A 277 -14.04 42.03 -25.12
N VAL A 278 -15.23 42.63 -25.32
CA VAL A 278 -15.97 42.88 -26.58
C VAL A 278 -17.06 41.85 -26.94
N GLN A 279 -18.21 41.88 -26.25
CA GLN A 279 -19.47 42.52 -26.72
C GLN A 279 -20.58 42.39 -25.67
#